data_AF-A0A7X7HNC2-F1
#
_entry.id   AF-A0A7X7HNC2-F1
#
_cell.length_a   1.000
_cell.length_b   1.000
_cell.length_c   1.000
_cell.angle_alpha   90.00
_cell.angle_beta   90.00
_cell.angle_gamma   90.00
#
_symmetry.space_group_name_H-M   'P 1'
#
loop_
_entity.id
_entity.type
_entity.pdbx_description
1 polymer ?
#
loop_
_entity_poly.entity_id
_entity_poly.type
_entity_poly.pdbx_seq_one_letter_code
_entity_poly.pdbx_strand_id
1 'polypeptide(L)'
;MKSIFVVLVLFALLNPVVHSQKPVRVSYKSIINGREIPGGPQMIIESDGAVVRIVQAERSHERPQMASPQQSSYIDLENQKYIQVADMPDGSRISTVTPFSELPVAVPGNDSEVIAGYRCVRARVIYFSNTIDIWYTSDAGVAGTPVPAYGVPEGLVLRIVRNGNNITEADKVEELKKKGLIVSLPDNFGRSVDRMTFEHLLRESFITTVTVFDNAVINWEGEVENPAFGIKDTLYRFAGGTIILKKVKLPEVHNRYSLFAEVTEYSSGDAYDRTGTVFVIPQGNPITFLDGLTKGHKVLPVHTDRHGNEYTGVAATADYRPPVELVRFFTPFGVRDFNDRRTVPGLVWQDSAFYKQEITRYLPLLRGEVWIGAFIGNYDRGGHRLSLRLKYYPETRDLEPGRSAESWISSVFNTLPIMEMAGQQYGTMFDGDTLSVSVDIPEGLKLLQMVFITTGHGGWGGGDEFNPKLNELLVDGRRVWSYVPWRSDCGTYRNLNPASGNFWNGLSSSDYSRSGWCPGSVSEPLIIPLDKLTPGRHTFSVTVPLGKPEGGSFSHWNISGVLTGSF
;
A
#
# COMPACT_ATOMS: atom_id res chain seq x y z
N MET A 1 30.71 -90.18 -28.04
CA MET A 1 31.11 -88.80 -27.72
C MET A 1 30.03 -87.83 -28.21
N LYS A 2 29.40 -87.14 -27.24
CA LYS A 2 28.61 -85.90 -27.30
C LYS A 2 27.39 -85.83 -28.24
N SER A 3 26.23 -86.14 -27.65
CA SER A 3 24.88 -85.80 -28.09
C SER A 3 24.65 -84.28 -28.06
N ILE A 4 24.02 -83.74 -29.10
CA ILE A 4 23.62 -82.34 -29.21
C ILE A 4 22.18 -82.22 -28.70
N PHE A 5 21.97 -81.43 -27.66
CA PHE A 5 20.67 -81.04 -27.11
C PHE A 5 20.28 -79.69 -27.75
N VAL A 6 19.18 -79.66 -28.49
CA VAL A 6 18.57 -78.41 -28.99
C VAL A 6 17.58 -77.93 -27.94
N VAL A 7 17.89 -76.81 -27.28
CA VAL A 7 16.97 -76.11 -26.38
C VAL A 7 16.22 -75.05 -27.19
N LEU A 8 14.91 -75.21 -27.31
CA LEU A 8 14.00 -74.21 -27.86
C LEU A 8 13.71 -73.18 -26.76
N VAL A 9 14.18 -71.94 -26.92
CA VAL A 9 13.85 -70.81 -26.04
C VAL A 9 12.62 -70.10 -26.60
N LEU A 10 11.51 -70.19 -25.87
CA LEU A 10 10.26 -69.48 -26.15
C LEU A 10 10.39 -68.03 -25.65
N PHE A 11 10.55 -67.05 -26.54
CA PHE A 11 10.48 -65.64 -26.19
C PHE A 11 9.00 -65.24 -26.05
N ALA A 12 8.53 -65.08 -24.81
CA ALA A 12 7.25 -64.45 -24.52
C ALA A 12 7.40 -62.93 -24.72
N LEU A 13 6.85 -62.42 -25.83
CA LEU A 13 6.64 -60.99 -26.05
C LEU A 13 5.58 -60.49 -25.06
N LEU A 14 6.02 -59.94 -23.92
CA LEU A 14 5.21 -59.05 -23.10
C LEU A 14 5.03 -57.74 -23.88
N ASN A 15 3.95 -57.65 -24.65
CA ASN A 15 3.47 -56.36 -25.13
C ASN A 15 3.10 -55.50 -23.91
N PRO A 16 3.70 -54.31 -23.70
CA PRO A 16 3.12 -53.38 -22.75
C PRO A 16 1.70 -53.08 -23.22
N VAL A 17 0.72 -53.27 -22.34
CA VAL A 17 -0.64 -52.83 -22.58
C VAL A 17 -0.59 -51.32 -22.72
N VAL A 18 -0.54 -50.83 -23.96
CA VAL A 18 -0.78 -49.42 -24.27
C VAL A 18 -2.26 -49.19 -24.00
N HIS A 19 -2.58 -48.80 -22.76
CA HIS A 19 -3.89 -48.25 -22.47
C HIS A 19 -4.05 -47.04 -23.39
N SER A 20 -5.03 -47.10 -24.30
CA SER A 20 -5.38 -45.94 -25.12
C SER A 20 -5.74 -44.81 -24.16
N GLN A 21 -4.86 -43.81 -24.02
CA GLN A 21 -5.13 -42.59 -23.27
C GLN A 21 -6.46 -42.01 -23.77
N LYS A 22 -7.46 -42.01 -22.89
CA LYS A 22 -8.74 -41.35 -23.14
C LYS A 22 -8.67 -40.00 -22.46
N PRO A 23 -8.95 -38.90 -23.17
CA PRO A 23 -9.00 -37.60 -22.53
C PRO A 23 -10.05 -37.59 -21.41
N VAL A 24 -9.74 -36.92 -20.31
CA VAL A 24 -10.64 -36.79 -19.16
C VAL A 24 -10.93 -35.33 -18.87
N ARG A 25 -12.13 -35.07 -18.38
CA ARG A 25 -12.49 -33.80 -17.73
C ARG A 25 -12.84 -34.10 -16.27
N VAL A 26 -12.23 -33.37 -15.35
CA VAL A 26 -12.52 -33.47 -13.91
C VAL A 26 -13.00 -32.13 -13.39
N SER A 27 -14.17 -32.09 -12.76
CA SER A 27 -14.66 -30.94 -12.03
C SER A 27 -14.44 -31.15 -10.53
N TYR A 28 -14.02 -30.10 -9.82
CA TYR A 28 -13.72 -30.15 -8.39
C TYR A 28 -14.67 -29.31 -7.56
N LYS A 29 -14.89 -29.72 -6.32
CA LYS A 29 -15.57 -28.97 -5.26
C LYS A 29 -14.62 -28.62 -4.14
N SER A 30 -14.95 -27.56 -3.42
CA SER A 30 -14.21 -27.07 -2.27
C SER A 30 -14.96 -27.40 -0.98
N ILE A 31 -14.26 -28.00 -0.02
CA ILE A 31 -14.80 -28.36 1.29
C ILE A 31 -13.90 -27.73 2.36
N ILE A 32 -14.48 -26.92 3.25
CA ILE A 32 -13.76 -26.27 4.35
C ILE A 32 -14.40 -26.71 5.67
N ASN A 33 -13.59 -27.26 6.58
CA ASN A 33 -14.04 -27.78 7.88
C ASN A 33 -15.22 -28.76 7.75
N GLY A 34 -15.16 -29.64 6.74
CA GLY A 34 -16.19 -30.66 6.48
C GLY A 34 -17.47 -30.13 5.82
N ARG A 35 -17.56 -28.84 5.49
CA ARG A 35 -18.71 -28.25 4.78
C ARG A 35 -18.31 -27.92 3.35
N GLU A 36 -19.08 -28.43 2.40
CA GLU A 36 -18.98 -27.98 1.01
C GLU A 36 -19.27 -26.48 0.95
N ILE A 37 -18.49 -25.76 0.14
CA ILE A 37 -18.68 -24.32 -0.08
C ILE A 37 -19.44 -24.13 -1.40
N PRO A 38 -20.79 -24.08 -1.35
CA PRO A 38 -21.56 -23.74 -2.53
C PRO A 38 -21.31 -22.27 -2.90
N GLY A 39 -21.40 -21.94 -4.18
CA GLY A 39 -21.30 -20.54 -4.63
C GLY A 39 -19.94 -20.13 -5.19
N GLY A 40 -18.88 -20.88 -4.92
CA GLY A 40 -17.54 -20.58 -5.41
C GLY A 40 -17.33 -20.87 -6.91
N PRO A 41 -16.26 -20.34 -7.51
CA PRO A 41 -15.82 -20.73 -8.86
C PRO A 41 -15.46 -22.22 -8.88
N GLN A 42 -15.94 -22.93 -9.90
CA GLN A 42 -15.68 -24.37 -10.04
C GLN A 42 -14.36 -24.59 -10.78
N MET A 43 -13.43 -25.30 -10.15
CA MET A 43 -12.17 -25.69 -10.80
C MET A 43 -12.43 -26.90 -11.70
N ILE A 44 -11.93 -26.85 -12.93
CA ILE A 44 -12.02 -27.91 -13.92
C ILE A 44 -10.63 -28.15 -14.49
N ILE A 45 -10.24 -29.41 -14.64
CA ILE A 45 -9.09 -29.78 -15.46
C ILE A 45 -9.53 -30.63 -16.65
N GLU A 46 -8.86 -30.42 -17.77
CA GLU A 46 -9.03 -31.15 -19.02
C GLU A 46 -7.66 -31.73 -19.39
N SER A 47 -7.52 -33.06 -19.40
CA SER A 47 -6.25 -33.73 -19.72
C SER A 47 -6.44 -34.66 -20.90
N ASP A 48 -5.60 -34.55 -21.92
CA ASP A 48 -5.56 -35.48 -23.05
C ASP A 48 -4.42 -36.51 -22.96
N GLY A 49 -3.64 -36.47 -21.88
CA GLY A 49 -2.48 -37.32 -21.64
C GLY A 49 -1.13 -36.68 -21.98
N ALA A 50 -1.13 -35.64 -22.83
CA ALA A 50 0.08 -34.85 -23.15
C ALA A 50 0.02 -33.46 -22.51
N VAL A 51 -1.14 -32.82 -22.55
CA VAL A 51 -1.36 -31.49 -21.98
C VAL A 51 -2.57 -31.53 -21.04
N VAL A 52 -2.44 -30.80 -19.93
CA VAL A 52 -3.55 -30.52 -19.02
C VAL A 52 -3.88 -29.04 -19.10
N ARG A 53 -5.14 -28.68 -19.35
CA ARG A 53 -5.65 -27.32 -19.22
C ARG A 53 -6.43 -27.20 -17.92
N ILE A 54 -6.14 -26.17 -17.15
CA ILE A 54 -6.81 -25.85 -15.89
C ILE A 54 -7.67 -24.61 -16.13
N VAL A 55 -8.96 -24.75 -15.89
CA VAL A 55 -9.97 -23.71 -16.08
C VAL A 55 -10.68 -23.46 -14.76
N GLN A 56 -10.86 -22.20 -14.43
CA GLN A 56 -11.73 -21.78 -13.35
C GLN A 56 -13.02 -21.23 -13.99
N ALA A 57 -14.13 -21.95 -13.84
CA ALA A 57 -15.40 -21.50 -14.38
C ALA A 57 -15.93 -20.33 -13.52
N GLU A 58 -15.86 -19.11 -14.08
CA GLU A 58 -16.46 -17.93 -13.46
C GLU A 58 -18.00 -18.03 -13.46
N ARG A 59 -18.63 -17.48 -12.42
CA ARG A 59 -20.09 -17.34 -12.36
C ARG A 59 -20.54 -16.05 -13.01
N SER A 60 -21.79 -16.01 -13.44
CA SER A 60 -22.48 -14.76 -13.77
C SER A 60 -22.53 -13.86 -12.54
N HIS A 61 -22.00 -12.64 -12.65
CA HIS A 61 -22.11 -11.62 -11.62
C HIS A 61 -23.42 -10.85 -11.77
N GLU A 62 -24.10 -10.59 -10.65
CA GLU A 62 -25.34 -9.77 -10.65
C GLU A 62 -25.07 -8.30 -10.96
N ARG A 63 -23.83 -7.83 -10.76
CA ARG A 63 -23.41 -6.43 -10.97
C ARG A 63 -22.21 -6.34 -11.91
N PRO A 64 -22.07 -5.23 -12.67
CA PRO A 64 -20.89 -4.95 -13.48
C PRO A 64 -19.62 -5.02 -12.62
N GLN A 65 -18.64 -5.81 -13.09
CA GLN A 65 -17.35 -5.98 -12.43
C GLN A 65 -16.25 -5.20 -13.13
N MET A 66 -15.20 -4.86 -12.39
CA MET A 66 -13.95 -4.37 -12.94
C MET A 66 -13.38 -5.36 -13.96
N ALA A 67 -12.84 -4.82 -15.06
CA ALA A 67 -12.07 -5.63 -16.01
C ALA A 67 -10.95 -6.35 -15.26
N SER A 68 -10.81 -7.65 -15.50
CA SER A 68 -9.94 -8.54 -14.72
C SER A 68 -9.06 -9.36 -15.66
N PRO A 69 -7.81 -9.66 -15.28
CA PRO A 69 -6.95 -10.52 -16.09
C PRO A 69 -7.62 -11.88 -16.33
N GLN A 70 -7.72 -12.30 -17.58
CA GLN A 70 -8.21 -13.62 -17.93
C GLN A 70 -7.05 -14.60 -17.88
N GLN A 71 -7.11 -15.52 -16.92
CA GLN A 71 -6.02 -16.47 -16.68
C GLN A 71 -6.31 -17.82 -17.32
N SER A 72 -5.27 -18.45 -17.83
CA SER A 72 -5.28 -19.84 -18.29
C SER A 72 -4.01 -20.53 -17.81
N SER A 73 -4.17 -21.75 -17.32
CA SER A 73 -3.07 -22.55 -16.79
C SER A 73 -2.96 -23.86 -17.52
N TYR A 74 -1.73 -24.28 -17.82
CA TYR A 74 -1.43 -25.48 -18.58
C TYR A 74 -0.34 -26.29 -17.90
N ILE A 75 -0.43 -27.61 -17.97
CA ILE A 75 0.63 -28.53 -17.61
C ILE A 75 1.05 -29.23 -18.90
N ASP A 76 2.26 -28.95 -19.36
CA ASP A 76 2.91 -29.65 -20.46
C ASP A 76 3.64 -30.87 -19.85
N LEU A 77 3.02 -32.04 -19.93
CA LEU A 77 3.54 -33.27 -19.31
C LEU A 77 4.75 -33.79 -20.08
N GLU A 78 4.78 -33.62 -21.40
CA GLU A 78 5.87 -34.07 -22.27
C GLU A 78 7.17 -33.30 -21.99
N ASN A 79 7.07 -31.98 -21.86
CA ASN A 79 8.22 -31.12 -21.58
C ASN A 79 8.40 -30.80 -20.08
N GLN A 80 7.57 -31.38 -19.21
CA GLN A 80 7.60 -31.22 -17.76
C GLN A 80 7.58 -29.75 -17.29
N LYS A 81 6.60 -28.98 -17.80
CA LYS A 81 6.44 -27.55 -17.50
C LYS A 81 5.04 -27.23 -17.02
N TYR A 82 4.95 -26.39 -15.98
CA TYR A 82 3.74 -25.69 -15.61
C TYR A 82 3.77 -24.29 -16.23
N ILE A 83 2.73 -23.92 -16.98
CA ILE A 83 2.66 -22.68 -17.74
C ILE A 83 1.41 -21.92 -17.30
N GLN A 84 1.57 -20.66 -16.94
CA GLN A 84 0.46 -19.75 -16.68
C GLN A 84 0.49 -18.62 -17.71
N VAL A 85 -0.68 -18.26 -18.20
CA VAL A 85 -0.88 -17.19 -19.18
C VAL A 85 -1.98 -16.28 -18.66
N ALA A 86 -1.79 -14.97 -18.80
CA ALA A 86 -2.81 -13.98 -18.48
C ALA A 86 -2.97 -12.97 -19.62
N ASP A 87 -4.20 -12.83 -20.08
CA ASP A 87 -4.62 -11.70 -20.93
C ASP A 87 -5.06 -10.55 -20.00
N MET A 88 -4.31 -9.46 -20.06
CA MET A 88 -4.46 -8.32 -19.16
C MET A 88 -5.54 -7.34 -19.66
N PRO A 89 -6.18 -6.57 -18.77
CA PRO A 89 -7.20 -5.58 -19.16
C PRO A 89 -6.72 -4.51 -20.15
N ASP A 90 -5.42 -4.24 -20.20
CA ASP A 90 -4.81 -3.29 -21.15
C ASP A 90 -4.55 -3.90 -22.54
N GLY A 91 -4.92 -5.17 -22.74
CA GLY A 91 -4.72 -5.92 -23.98
C GLY A 91 -3.36 -6.61 -24.10
N SER A 92 -2.46 -6.42 -23.13
CA SER A 92 -1.18 -7.14 -23.10
C SER A 92 -1.38 -8.59 -22.67
N ARG A 93 -0.47 -9.48 -23.10
CA ARG A 93 -0.41 -10.87 -22.63
C ARG A 93 0.92 -11.11 -21.93
N ILE A 94 0.84 -11.73 -20.76
CA ILE A 94 2.02 -12.17 -20.01
C ILE A 94 1.94 -13.67 -19.72
N SER A 95 3.11 -14.29 -19.52
CA SER A 95 3.19 -15.67 -19.10
C SER A 95 4.27 -15.89 -18.05
N THR A 96 4.16 -16.99 -17.33
CA THR A 96 5.27 -17.55 -16.56
C THR A 96 5.35 -19.06 -16.76
N VAL A 97 6.56 -19.60 -16.73
CA VAL A 97 6.84 -21.03 -16.93
C VAL A 97 7.64 -21.51 -15.74
N THR A 98 7.15 -22.56 -15.07
CA THR A 98 7.82 -23.22 -13.95
C THR A 98 8.12 -24.67 -14.35
N PRO A 99 9.40 -25.04 -14.53
CA PRO A 99 9.79 -26.43 -14.73
C PRO A 99 9.37 -27.31 -13.54
N PHE A 100 9.03 -28.57 -13.77
CA PHE A 100 8.68 -29.50 -12.67
C PHE A 100 9.82 -29.67 -11.66
N SER A 101 11.07 -29.51 -12.09
CA SER A 101 12.24 -29.56 -11.21
C SER A 101 12.26 -28.45 -10.14
N GLU A 102 11.50 -27.37 -10.33
CA GLU A 102 11.35 -26.28 -9.36
C GLU A 102 10.09 -26.44 -8.49
N LEU A 103 9.21 -27.39 -8.83
CA LEU A 103 8.04 -27.71 -8.04
C LEU A 103 8.40 -28.65 -6.89
N PRO A 104 7.68 -28.59 -5.75
CA PRO A 104 7.98 -29.48 -4.65
C PRO A 104 7.59 -30.92 -5.02
N VAL A 105 8.39 -31.88 -4.57
CA VAL A 105 8.15 -33.31 -4.83
C VAL A 105 7.43 -33.92 -3.64
N ALA A 106 6.24 -34.45 -3.88
CA ALA A 106 5.47 -35.13 -2.83
C ALA A 106 6.04 -36.53 -2.56
N VAL A 107 6.15 -36.89 -1.29
CA VAL A 107 6.61 -38.22 -0.85
C VAL A 107 5.42 -39.17 -0.85
N PRO A 108 5.44 -40.26 -1.67
CA PRO A 108 4.38 -41.26 -1.65
C PRO A 108 4.27 -41.95 -0.29
N GLY A 109 3.04 -42.17 0.17
CA GLY A 109 2.73 -42.99 1.33
C GLY A 109 2.07 -44.31 0.93
N ASN A 110 1.69 -45.10 1.93
CA ASN A 110 1.05 -46.41 1.73
C ASN A 110 -0.48 -46.36 1.85
N ASP A 111 -1.05 -45.20 2.18
CA ASP A 111 -2.48 -45.04 2.37
C ASP A 111 -3.19 -45.02 1.01
N SER A 112 -4.30 -45.75 0.91
CA SER A 112 -5.14 -45.79 -0.29
C SER A 112 -6.62 -45.61 0.03
N GLU A 113 -7.34 -44.92 -0.83
CA GLU A 113 -8.77 -44.63 -0.69
C GLU A 113 -9.44 -44.65 -2.08
N VAL A 114 -10.74 -44.95 -2.16
CA VAL A 114 -11.49 -44.83 -3.42
C VAL A 114 -12.14 -43.46 -3.50
N ILE A 115 -11.79 -42.67 -4.51
CA ILE A 115 -12.31 -41.31 -4.74
C ILE A 115 -12.87 -41.25 -6.16
N ALA A 116 -14.12 -40.80 -6.30
CA ALA A 116 -14.83 -40.74 -7.59
C ALA A 116 -14.78 -42.05 -8.41
N GLY A 117 -14.75 -43.21 -7.73
CA GLY A 117 -14.70 -44.53 -8.35
C GLY A 117 -13.30 -45.06 -8.71
N TYR A 118 -12.24 -44.28 -8.47
CA TYR A 118 -10.85 -44.68 -8.72
C TYR A 118 -10.12 -44.98 -7.42
N ARG A 119 -9.22 -45.98 -7.45
CA ARG A 119 -8.31 -46.23 -6.33
C ARG A 119 -7.20 -45.18 -6.35
N CYS A 120 -7.13 -44.36 -5.31
CA CYS A 120 -6.11 -43.34 -5.13
C CYS A 120 -5.08 -43.76 -4.08
N VAL A 121 -3.84 -43.33 -4.27
CA VAL A 121 -2.77 -43.38 -3.27
C VAL A 121 -2.49 -41.98 -2.75
N ARG A 122 -2.09 -41.87 -1.48
CA ARG A 122 -1.72 -40.59 -0.88
C ARG A 122 -0.22 -40.32 -1.05
N ALA A 123 0.13 -39.14 -1.51
CA ALA A 123 1.45 -38.54 -1.32
C ALA A 123 1.35 -37.29 -0.44
N ARG A 124 2.43 -36.96 0.25
CA ARG A 124 2.50 -35.81 1.16
C ARG A 124 3.63 -34.87 0.79
N VAL A 125 3.35 -33.57 0.82
CA VAL A 125 4.35 -32.52 0.65
C VAL A 125 4.19 -31.46 1.74
N ILE A 126 5.30 -30.93 2.22
CA ILE A 126 5.31 -29.76 3.11
C ILE A 126 5.64 -28.54 2.27
N TYR A 127 4.68 -27.61 2.17
CA TYR A 127 4.81 -26.40 1.35
C TYR A 127 4.53 -25.15 2.17
N PHE A 128 5.55 -24.32 2.40
CA PHE A 128 5.50 -23.17 3.31
C PHE A 128 4.86 -23.54 4.66
N SER A 129 5.37 -24.61 5.29
CA SER A 129 4.89 -25.17 6.56
C SER A 129 3.46 -25.74 6.55
N ASN A 130 2.77 -25.71 5.41
CA ASN A 130 1.48 -26.38 5.26
C ASN A 130 1.71 -27.86 4.92
N THR A 131 0.98 -28.74 5.60
CA THR A 131 0.91 -30.15 5.23
C THR A 131 -0.13 -30.30 4.12
N ILE A 132 0.31 -30.76 2.96
CA ILE A 132 -0.55 -31.01 1.81
C ILE A 132 -0.55 -32.52 1.53
N ASP A 133 -1.72 -33.13 1.67
CA ASP A 133 -1.96 -34.51 1.23
C ASP A 133 -2.59 -34.51 -0.15
N ILE A 134 -1.95 -35.17 -1.10
CA ILE A 134 -2.35 -35.28 -2.51
C ILE A 134 -2.76 -36.72 -2.76
N TRP A 135 -4.02 -36.94 -3.10
CA TRP A 135 -4.57 -38.23 -3.47
C TRP A 135 -4.71 -38.30 -4.98
N TYR A 136 -4.01 -39.24 -5.61
CA TYR A 136 -3.98 -39.38 -7.07
C TYR A 136 -4.07 -40.84 -7.50
N THR A 137 -4.48 -41.07 -8.75
CA THR A 137 -4.64 -42.41 -9.34
C THR A 137 -3.95 -42.51 -10.70
N SER A 138 -3.35 -43.66 -10.99
CA SER A 138 -2.85 -44.01 -12.32
C SER A 138 -3.89 -44.76 -13.16
N ASP A 139 -4.96 -45.27 -12.54
CA ASP A 139 -6.01 -46.07 -13.19
C ASP A 139 -6.79 -45.29 -14.25
N ALA A 140 -6.79 -43.95 -14.16
CA ALA A 140 -7.41 -43.07 -15.14
C ALA A 140 -6.65 -43.03 -16.49
N GLY A 141 -5.42 -43.54 -16.55
CA GLY A 141 -4.61 -43.58 -17.78
C GLY A 141 -4.06 -42.24 -18.25
N VAL A 142 -4.30 -41.16 -17.51
CA VAL A 142 -3.80 -39.79 -17.77
C VAL A 142 -3.36 -39.14 -16.46
N ALA A 143 -2.51 -38.11 -16.55
CA ALA A 143 -2.06 -37.32 -15.41
C ALA A 143 -2.71 -35.92 -15.40
N GLY A 144 -2.76 -35.31 -14.22
CA GLY A 144 -3.20 -33.92 -14.08
C GLY A 144 -3.54 -33.55 -12.64
N THR A 145 -3.41 -32.27 -12.33
CA THR A 145 -3.69 -31.74 -10.99
C THR A 145 -4.39 -30.38 -11.08
N PRO A 146 -5.37 -30.11 -10.20
CA PRO A 146 -5.99 -28.79 -10.13
C PRO A 146 -5.07 -27.74 -9.48
N VAL A 147 -3.99 -28.15 -8.80
CA VAL A 147 -3.06 -27.24 -8.09
C VAL A 147 -1.60 -27.65 -8.34
N PRO A 148 -1.01 -27.27 -9.50
CA PRO A 148 0.38 -27.64 -9.86
C PRO A 148 1.44 -27.13 -8.88
N ALA A 149 1.15 -26.07 -8.11
CA ALA A 149 2.07 -25.50 -7.13
C ALA A 149 2.51 -26.50 -6.03
N TYR A 150 1.76 -27.58 -5.80
CA TYR A 150 2.10 -28.65 -4.86
C TYR A 150 2.85 -29.82 -5.49
N GLY A 151 3.23 -29.70 -6.77
CA GLY A 151 3.82 -30.77 -7.56
C GLY A 151 2.81 -31.40 -8.52
N VAL A 152 3.34 -32.06 -9.55
CA VAL A 152 2.57 -32.76 -10.57
C VAL A 152 2.91 -34.26 -10.46
N PRO A 153 2.08 -35.07 -9.79
CA PRO A 153 2.33 -36.52 -9.71
C PRO A 153 2.09 -37.20 -11.05
N GLU A 154 2.67 -38.38 -11.24
CA GLU A 154 2.43 -39.27 -12.39
C GLU A 154 1.06 -39.97 -12.29
N GLY A 155 -0.02 -39.17 -12.29
CA GLY A 155 -1.40 -39.65 -12.24
C GLY A 155 -2.40 -38.51 -12.10
N LEU A 156 -3.68 -38.85 -12.12
CA LEU A 156 -4.78 -37.91 -12.00
C LEU A 156 -5.05 -37.64 -10.51
N VAL A 157 -4.84 -36.40 -10.07
CA VAL A 157 -5.14 -35.97 -8.69
C VAL A 157 -6.65 -35.83 -8.53
N LEU A 158 -7.23 -36.55 -7.57
CA LEU A 158 -8.66 -36.50 -7.28
C LEU A 158 -8.98 -35.83 -5.95
N ARG A 159 -8.01 -35.65 -5.05
CA ARG A 159 -8.20 -34.87 -3.82
C ARG A 159 -6.91 -34.23 -3.36
N ILE A 160 -6.99 -32.99 -2.90
CA ILE A 160 -5.92 -32.28 -2.19
C ILE A 160 -6.47 -31.85 -0.84
N VAL A 161 -5.76 -32.17 0.24
CA VAL A 161 -6.11 -31.78 1.61
C VAL A 161 -4.99 -30.91 2.18
N ARG A 162 -5.27 -29.63 2.39
CA ARG A 162 -4.36 -28.68 3.03
C ARG A 162 -4.70 -28.56 4.51
N ASN A 163 -3.71 -28.85 5.36
CA ASN A 163 -3.78 -28.78 6.83
C ASN A 163 -4.98 -29.53 7.44
N GLY A 164 -5.43 -30.60 6.78
CA GLY A 164 -6.53 -31.44 7.25
C GLY A 164 -7.94 -30.84 7.11
N ASN A 165 -8.08 -29.58 6.71
CA ASN A 165 -9.37 -28.88 6.78
C ASN A 165 -9.80 -28.11 5.53
N ASN A 166 -8.90 -27.86 4.59
CA ASN A 166 -9.21 -27.25 3.30
C ASN A 166 -9.01 -28.30 2.21
N ILE A 167 -10.10 -28.75 1.60
CA ILE A 167 -10.11 -29.87 0.67
C ILE A 167 -10.58 -29.41 -0.70
N THR A 168 -9.80 -29.72 -1.73
CA THR A 168 -10.22 -29.67 -3.14
C THR A 168 -10.41 -31.10 -3.59
N GLU A 169 -11.63 -31.51 -3.92
CA GLU A 169 -11.99 -32.90 -4.24
C GLU A 169 -12.71 -32.99 -5.59
N ALA A 170 -12.42 -34.04 -6.36
CA ALA A 170 -13.12 -34.34 -7.59
C ALA A 170 -14.59 -34.64 -7.31
N ASP A 171 -15.46 -33.81 -7.88
CA ASP A 171 -16.90 -33.98 -7.84
C ASP A 171 -17.37 -34.94 -8.96
N LYS A 172 -16.76 -34.82 -10.15
CA LYS A 172 -17.07 -35.66 -11.30
C LYS A 172 -15.84 -35.88 -12.18
N VAL A 173 -15.68 -37.11 -12.67
CA VAL A 173 -14.67 -37.50 -13.67
C VAL A 173 -15.43 -37.98 -14.92
N GLU A 174 -15.19 -37.33 -16.06
CA GLU A 174 -15.82 -37.65 -17.35
C GLU A 174 -14.77 -38.16 -18.34
N GLU A 175 -14.93 -39.40 -18.82
CA GLU A 175 -14.16 -39.90 -19.97
C GLU A 175 -14.71 -39.34 -21.28
N LEU A 176 -13.87 -38.67 -22.05
CA LEU A 176 -14.25 -38.08 -23.32
C LEU A 176 -13.85 -38.99 -24.49
N LYS A 177 -14.61 -38.94 -25.58
CA LYS A 177 -14.27 -39.67 -26.82
C LYS A 177 -12.98 -39.07 -27.41
N LYS A 178 -12.07 -39.91 -27.91
CA LYS A 178 -10.72 -39.54 -28.41
C LYS A 178 -10.68 -38.46 -29.53
N LYS A 179 -11.80 -38.21 -30.21
CA LYS A 179 -11.96 -37.11 -31.21
C LYS A 179 -12.54 -35.81 -30.63
N GLY A 180 -12.92 -35.79 -29.36
CA GLY A 180 -13.74 -34.74 -28.74
C GLY A 180 -12.99 -33.70 -27.93
N LEU A 181 -11.70 -33.91 -27.60
CA LEU A 181 -10.89 -32.97 -26.84
C LEU A 181 -9.41 -33.16 -27.19
N ILE A 182 -8.83 -32.19 -27.90
CA ILE A 182 -7.38 -32.03 -28.06
C ILE A 182 -7.04 -30.76 -27.29
N VAL A 183 -6.17 -30.87 -26.28
CA VAL A 183 -5.77 -29.73 -25.46
C VAL A 183 -4.47 -29.18 -26.04
N SER A 184 -4.57 -28.15 -26.88
CA SER A 184 -3.38 -27.49 -27.40
C SER A 184 -2.90 -26.39 -26.45
N LEU A 185 -1.58 -26.25 -26.33
CA LEU A 185 -0.98 -25.05 -25.77
C LEU A 185 -1.31 -23.83 -26.64
N PRO A 186 -1.37 -22.61 -26.07
CA PRO A 186 -1.51 -21.38 -26.85
C PRO A 186 -0.33 -21.17 -27.81
N ASP A 187 -0.61 -20.73 -29.04
CA ASP A 187 0.44 -20.39 -30.02
C ASP A 187 1.27 -19.16 -29.62
N ASN A 188 0.74 -18.33 -28.72
CA ASN A 188 1.39 -17.11 -28.24
C ASN A 188 1.25 -16.97 -26.71
N PHE A 189 2.40 -16.99 -26.02
CA PHE A 189 2.49 -16.81 -24.57
C PHE A 189 2.65 -15.33 -24.14
N GLY A 190 2.86 -14.41 -25.07
CA GLY A 190 3.13 -13.01 -24.76
C GLY A 190 4.49 -12.81 -24.08
N ARG A 191 4.57 -11.81 -23.19
CA ARG A 191 5.81 -11.50 -22.46
C ARG A 191 6.02 -12.47 -21.29
N SER A 192 7.09 -13.27 -21.37
CA SER A 192 7.49 -14.14 -20.26
C SER A 192 8.10 -13.33 -19.11
N VAL A 193 7.65 -13.62 -17.89
CA VAL A 193 8.15 -13.04 -16.63
C VAL A 193 8.32 -14.14 -15.57
N ASP A 194 9.08 -13.87 -14.51
CA ASP A 194 9.15 -14.79 -13.37
C ASP A 194 7.82 -14.87 -12.62
N ARG A 195 7.65 -15.93 -11.82
CA ARG A 195 6.39 -16.24 -11.12
C ARG A 195 5.95 -15.13 -10.17
N MET A 196 6.88 -14.47 -9.48
CA MET A 196 6.53 -13.41 -8.52
C MET A 196 6.10 -12.14 -9.25
N THR A 197 6.76 -11.81 -10.36
CA THR A 197 6.34 -10.71 -11.24
C THR A 197 4.98 -10.99 -11.89
N PHE A 198 4.71 -12.23 -12.32
CA PHE A 198 3.41 -12.62 -12.86
C PHE A 198 2.29 -12.37 -11.85
N GLU A 199 2.41 -12.90 -10.63
CA GLU A 199 1.48 -12.69 -9.52
C GLU A 199 1.31 -11.20 -9.16
N HIS A 200 2.39 -10.43 -9.18
CA HIS A 200 2.36 -9.00 -8.93
C HIS A 200 1.54 -8.25 -9.98
N LEU A 201 1.80 -8.50 -11.27
CA LEU A 201 1.10 -7.84 -12.38
C LEU A 201 -0.40 -8.16 -12.39
N LEU A 202 -0.78 -9.40 -12.06
CA LEU A 202 -2.19 -9.77 -11.90
C LEU A 202 -2.89 -8.90 -10.85
N ARG A 203 -2.24 -8.65 -9.71
CA ARG A 203 -2.81 -7.84 -8.62
C ARG A 203 -2.78 -6.35 -8.94
N GLU A 204 -1.68 -5.85 -9.51
CA GLU A 204 -1.56 -4.44 -9.93
C GLU A 204 -2.59 -4.05 -11.00
N SER A 205 -3.10 -5.00 -11.79
CA SER A 205 -4.17 -4.72 -12.77
C SER A 205 -5.45 -4.14 -12.15
N PHE A 206 -5.70 -4.36 -10.85
CA PHE A 206 -6.83 -3.80 -10.11
C PHE A 206 -6.52 -2.47 -9.42
N ILE A 207 -5.24 -2.12 -9.29
CA ILE A 207 -4.79 -0.97 -8.51
C ILE A 207 -4.68 0.23 -9.43
N THR A 208 -5.40 1.30 -9.12
CA THR A 208 -5.19 2.57 -9.83
C THR A 208 -4.06 3.33 -9.15
N THR A 209 -3.01 3.65 -9.92
CA THR A 209 -1.87 4.44 -9.43
C THR A 209 -1.82 5.78 -10.15
N VAL A 210 -1.76 6.87 -9.39
CA VAL A 210 -1.57 8.23 -9.92
C VAL A 210 -0.23 8.77 -9.45
N THR A 211 0.68 9.03 -10.39
CA THR A 211 1.94 9.72 -10.09
C THR A 211 1.70 11.23 -10.09
N VAL A 212 1.82 11.85 -8.92
CA VAL A 212 1.67 13.31 -8.76
C VAL A 212 3.03 13.98 -9.00
N PHE A 213 4.05 13.55 -8.27
CA PHE A 213 5.42 14.00 -8.44
C PHE A 213 6.31 12.81 -8.78
N ASP A 214 7.26 13.03 -9.69
CA ASP A 214 8.26 12.04 -10.05
C ASP A 214 9.63 12.71 -10.03
N ASN A 215 10.41 12.38 -9.01
CA ASN A 215 11.75 12.91 -8.77
C ASN A 215 11.81 14.45 -8.80
N ALA A 216 10.80 15.10 -8.23
CA ALA A 216 10.67 16.56 -8.25
C ALA A 216 11.67 17.21 -7.29
N VAL A 217 12.23 18.36 -7.70
CA VAL A 217 13.18 19.13 -6.90
C VAL A 217 12.45 19.94 -5.84
N ILE A 218 12.89 19.84 -4.59
CA ILE A 218 12.49 20.72 -3.49
C ILE A 218 13.78 21.26 -2.86
N ASN A 219 14.10 22.53 -3.09
CA ASN A 219 15.36 23.17 -2.69
C ASN A 219 15.13 24.65 -2.34
N TRP A 220 16.20 25.35 -1.99
CA TRP A 220 16.20 26.80 -1.87
C TRP A 220 17.04 27.45 -2.98
N GLU A 221 16.36 28.13 -3.89
CA GLU A 221 16.97 28.89 -5.00
C GLU A 221 16.70 30.41 -4.94
N GLY A 222 15.94 30.86 -3.93
CA GLY A 222 15.62 32.28 -3.74
C GLY A 222 14.32 32.68 -4.45
N GLU A 223 14.41 33.35 -5.59
CA GLU A 223 13.22 33.67 -6.40
C GLU A 223 12.95 32.54 -7.40
N VAL A 224 11.68 32.17 -7.56
CA VAL A 224 11.26 31.13 -8.53
C VAL A 224 10.25 31.69 -9.49
N GLU A 225 10.52 31.52 -10.78
CA GLU A 225 9.59 31.86 -11.84
C GLU A 225 8.65 30.70 -12.13
N ASN A 226 7.35 30.96 -12.02
CA ASN A 226 6.32 30.00 -12.38
C ASN A 226 5.72 30.30 -13.76
N PRO A 227 5.29 29.28 -14.51
CA PRO A 227 4.43 29.50 -15.66
C PRO A 227 3.08 30.12 -15.22
N ALA A 228 2.23 30.48 -16.19
CA ALA A 228 0.88 30.96 -15.90
C ALA A 228 0.16 29.99 -14.94
N PHE A 229 -0.42 30.54 -13.87
CA PHE A 229 -0.97 29.75 -12.79
C PHE A 229 -2.29 29.07 -13.19
N GLY A 230 -2.52 27.84 -12.70
CA GLY A 230 -3.77 27.10 -12.93
C GLY A 230 -3.73 26.04 -14.04
N ILE A 231 -2.61 25.88 -14.74
CA ILE A 231 -2.41 24.86 -15.78
C ILE A 231 -2.30 23.49 -15.12
N LYS A 232 -3.09 22.54 -15.63
CA LYS A 232 -3.12 21.16 -15.16
C LYS A 232 -1.77 20.46 -15.40
N ASP A 233 -1.40 19.55 -14.50
CA ASP A 233 -0.22 18.68 -14.57
C ASP A 233 1.13 19.44 -14.67
N THR A 234 1.10 20.75 -14.42
CA THR A 234 2.27 21.65 -14.41
C THR A 234 2.82 21.79 -12.99
N LEU A 235 4.14 21.64 -12.84
CA LEU A 235 4.83 21.81 -11.57
C LEU A 235 4.99 23.30 -11.27
N TYR A 236 4.40 23.75 -10.18
CA TYR A 236 4.61 25.07 -9.60
C TYR A 236 5.52 24.97 -8.38
N ARG A 237 6.30 26.02 -8.15
CA ARG A 237 7.28 26.09 -7.06
C ARG A 237 7.12 27.42 -6.31
N PHE A 238 7.02 27.37 -4.99
CA PHE A 238 6.81 28.55 -4.14
C PHE A 238 7.82 28.57 -2.99
N ALA A 239 7.86 29.70 -2.26
CA ALA A 239 8.75 29.89 -1.11
C ALA A 239 10.22 29.52 -1.42
N GLY A 240 10.73 30.10 -2.51
CA GLY A 240 12.08 29.84 -3.02
C GLY A 240 12.39 28.41 -3.44
N GLY A 241 11.38 27.59 -3.73
CA GLY A 241 11.52 26.24 -4.22
C GLY A 241 11.23 25.15 -3.18
N THR A 242 10.97 25.54 -1.93
CA THR A 242 10.71 24.65 -0.80
C THR A 242 9.31 24.05 -0.80
N ILE A 243 8.40 24.62 -1.61
CA ILE A 243 7.07 24.10 -1.87
C ILE A 243 6.98 23.73 -3.35
N ILE A 244 6.51 22.52 -3.64
CA ILE A 244 6.04 22.13 -4.97
C ILE A 244 4.54 21.92 -4.97
N LEU A 245 3.87 22.27 -6.06
CA LEU A 245 2.42 22.19 -6.20
C LEU A 245 2.02 21.77 -7.61
N LYS A 246 1.00 20.92 -7.73
CA LYS A 246 0.37 20.55 -9.01
C LYS A 246 -1.15 20.56 -8.90
N LYS A 247 -1.81 21.02 -9.96
CA LYS A 247 -3.23 20.73 -10.20
C LYS A 247 -3.34 19.40 -10.94
N VAL A 248 -3.89 18.38 -10.30
CA VAL A 248 -4.01 17.02 -10.86
C VAL A 248 -5.47 16.63 -11.01
N LYS A 249 -5.78 15.76 -11.97
CA LYS A 249 -7.10 15.11 -12.06
C LYS A 249 -7.00 13.70 -11.49
N LEU A 250 -7.65 13.47 -10.35
CA LEU A 250 -7.72 12.20 -9.66
C LEU A 250 -8.93 11.37 -10.11
N PRO A 251 -8.85 10.03 -10.01
CA PRO A 251 -9.96 9.13 -10.32
C PRO A 251 -11.23 9.46 -9.52
N GLU A 252 -12.38 9.38 -10.18
CA GLU A 252 -13.69 9.42 -9.53
C GLU A 252 -14.10 8.01 -9.11
N VAL A 253 -13.57 7.55 -7.98
CA VAL A 253 -13.87 6.21 -7.43
C VAL A 253 -14.94 6.26 -6.35
N HIS A 254 -15.70 5.18 -6.17
CA HIS A 254 -16.65 5.03 -5.05
C HIS A 254 -15.94 4.96 -3.68
N ASN A 255 -16.69 5.02 -2.57
CA ASN A 255 -16.09 5.05 -1.22
C ASN A 255 -15.45 3.73 -0.76
N ARG A 256 -15.73 2.58 -1.41
CA ARG A 256 -15.09 1.27 -1.08
C ARG A 256 -13.69 1.09 -1.69
N TYR A 257 -12.83 2.09 -1.53
CA TYR A 257 -11.42 2.04 -1.92
C TYR A 257 -10.57 2.40 -0.72
N SER A 258 -9.51 1.62 -0.48
CA SER A 258 -8.43 2.07 0.39
C SER A 258 -7.46 2.93 -0.43
N LEU A 259 -7.12 4.13 0.06
CA LEU A 259 -6.20 5.06 -0.59
C LEU A 259 -4.91 5.19 0.21
N PHE A 260 -3.77 5.06 -0.47
CA PHE A 260 -2.45 5.26 0.12
C PHE A 260 -1.68 6.35 -0.61
N ALA A 261 -0.97 7.18 0.15
CA ALA A 261 0.10 8.01 -0.37
C ALA A 261 1.44 7.30 -0.16
N GLU A 262 2.21 7.15 -1.23
CA GLU A 262 3.56 6.62 -1.26
C GLU A 262 4.52 7.77 -1.62
N VAL A 263 5.34 8.18 -0.66
CA VAL A 263 6.33 9.25 -0.80
C VAL A 263 7.72 8.62 -0.76
N THR A 264 8.54 8.90 -1.76
CA THR A 264 9.97 8.58 -1.74
C THR A 264 10.74 9.88 -1.72
N GLU A 265 11.69 10.00 -0.80
CA GLU A 265 12.51 11.18 -0.62
C GLU A 265 13.99 10.80 -0.49
N TYR A 266 14.87 11.63 -1.05
CA TYR A 266 16.30 11.56 -0.75
C TYR A 266 16.96 12.93 -0.88
N SER A 267 18.06 13.12 -0.15
CA SER A 267 18.86 14.33 -0.22
C SER A 267 19.58 14.45 -1.56
N SER A 268 19.62 15.66 -2.09
CA SER A 268 20.43 16.07 -3.23
C SER A 268 21.41 17.19 -2.85
N GLY A 269 21.74 17.30 -1.57
CA GLY A 269 22.69 18.27 -1.03
C GLY A 269 22.44 18.62 0.44
N ASP A 270 21.17 18.62 0.89
CA ASP A 270 20.83 18.98 2.27
C ASP A 270 21.22 17.86 3.26
N ALA A 271 21.99 18.21 4.29
CA ALA A 271 22.47 17.28 5.31
C ALA A 271 21.50 17.10 6.48
N TYR A 272 20.49 17.95 6.61
CA TYR A 272 19.66 18.07 7.81
C TYR A 272 18.37 17.23 7.76
N ASP A 273 17.82 16.97 8.94
CA ASP A 273 16.50 16.40 9.17
C ASP A 273 15.42 17.48 9.09
N ARG A 274 14.77 17.59 7.94
CA ARG A 274 13.79 18.64 7.64
C ARG A 274 12.37 18.16 7.92
N THR A 275 11.54 19.10 8.36
CA THR A 275 10.09 18.89 8.39
C THR A 275 9.58 18.85 6.96
N GLY A 276 8.83 17.80 6.63
CA GLY A 276 8.18 17.60 5.35
C GLY A 276 6.68 17.35 5.50
N THR A 277 5.91 17.79 4.50
CA THR A 277 4.48 17.43 4.42
C THR A 277 4.04 17.28 2.97
N VAL A 278 3.18 16.30 2.71
CA VAL A 278 2.33 16.25 1.51
C VAL A 278 0.96 16.74 1.92
N PHE A 279 0.39 17.68 1.17
CA PHE A 279 -0.86 18.33 1.52
C PHE A 279 -1.80 18.50 0.32
N VAL A 280 -3.09 18.59 0.60
CA VAL A 280 -4.13 18.98 -0.36
C VAL A 280 -4.75 20.31 0.10
N ILE A 281 -5.07 21.19 -0.85
CA ILE A 281 -5.68 22.49 -0.56
C ILE A 281 -7.20 22.38 -0.71
N PRO A 282 -8.00 22.47 0.36
CA PRO A 282 -9.46 22.50 0.27
C PRO A 282 -9.92 23.61 -0.67
N GLN A 283 -10.89 23.28 -1.53
CA GLN A 283 -11.48 24.21 -2.51
C GLN A 283 -12.91 24.57 -2.09
N GLY A 284 -13.48 25.62 -2.70
CA GLY A 284 -14.87 26.04 -2.50
C GLY A 284 -15.06 27.21 -1.53
N ASN A 285 -14.05 27.54 -0.74
CA ASN A 285 -14.02 28.76 0.08
C ASN A 285 -13.60 30.00 -0.75
N PRO A 286 -14.08 31.21 -0.41
CA PRO A 286 -13.68 32.45 -1.10
C PRO A 286 -12.17 32.72 -1.05
N ILE A 287 -11.51 32.36 0.05
CA ILE A 287 -10.06 32.42 0.20
C ILE A 287 -9.56 31.00 0.38
N THR A 288 -8.50 30.66 -0.35
CA THR A 288 -7.84 29.35 -0.24
C THR A 288 -6.36 29.54 0.03
N PHE A 289 -5.67 28.47 0.40
CA PHE A 289 -4.21 28.52 0.55
C PHE A 289 -3.47 28.88 -0.76
N LEU A 290 -4.12 28.72 -1.91
CA LEU A 290 -3.59 29.19 -3.20
C LEU A 290 -3.42 30.70 -3.24
N ASP A 291 -4.30 31.45 -2.59
CA ASP A 291 -4.17 32.91 -2.48
C ASP A 291 -2.92 33.26 -1.68
N GLY A 292 -2.65 32.54 -0.59
CA GLY A 292 -1.40 32.68 0.17
C GLY A 292 -0.15 32.42 -0.67
N LEU A 293 -0.17 31.36 -1.47
CA LEU A 293 0.95 31.01 -2.35
C LEU A 293 1.18 32.02 -3.49
N THR A 294 0.10 32.53 -4.08
CA THR A 294 0.17 33.37 -5.29
C THR A 294 0.19 34.87 -5.03
N LYS A 295 -0.36 35.33 -3.90
CA LYS A 295 -0.49 36.74 -3.51
C LYS A 295 0.27 37.08 -2.23
N GLY A 296 0.86 36.08 -1.56
CA GLY A 296 1.62 36.21 -0.33
C GLY A 296 0.81 35.86 0.92
N HIS A 297 1.47 35.31 1.94
CA HIS A 297 0.82 34.72 3.12
C HIS A 297 -0.11 35.70 3.88
N LYS A 298 0.13 37.01 3.78
CA LYS A 298 -0.64 38.05 4.48
C LYS A 298 -2.09 38.19 4.00
N VAL A 299 -2.43 37.62 2.84
CA VAL A 299 -3.84 37.59 2.38
C VAL A 299 -4.66 36.53 3.13
N LEU A 300 -4.00 35.59 3.80
CA LEU A 300 -4.67 34.56 4.59
C LEU A 300 -5.16 35.15 5.91
N PRO A 301 -6.23 34.58 6.50
CA PRO A 301 -6.75 35.05 7.78
C PRO A 301 -5.69 35.04 8.89
N VAL A 302 -5.71 36.08 9.73
CA VAL A 302 -4.77 36.26 10.84
C VAL A 302 -5.37 35.69 12.13
N HIS A 303 -4.58 34.90 12.85
CA HIS A 303 -4.77 34.57 14.25
C HIS A 303 -3.76 35.35 15.09
N THR A 304 -4.19 35.92 16.21
CA THR A 304 -3.32 36.69 17.11
C THR A 304 -3.28 36.00 18.47
N ASP A 305 -2.08 35.74 18.99
CA ASP A 305 -1.91 35.20 20.34
C ASP A 305 -2.06 36.28 21.42
N ARG A 306 -2.06 35.87 22.70
CA ARG A 306 -2.13 36.76 23.86
C ARG A 306 -1.02 37.81 23.95
N HIS A 307 0.10 37.59 23.25
CA HIS A 307 1.25 38.49 23.23
C HIS A 307 1.17 39.48 22.06
N GLY A 308 0.16 39.35 21.19
CA GLY A 308 -0.02 40.19 20.02
C GLY A 308 0.75 39.70 18.78
N ASN A 309 1.35 38.51 18.81
CA ASN A 309 2.01 37.96 17.62
C ASN A 309 0.95 37.45 16.64
N GLU A 310 1.18 37.67 15.35
CA GLU A 310 0.26 37.33 14.28
C GLU A 310 0.69 36.06 13.53
N TYR A 311 -0.25 35.16 13.27
CA TYR A 311 -0.05 33.90 12.57
C TYR A 311 -1.06 33.78 11.45
N THR A 312 -0.59 33.64 10.22
CA THR A 312 -1.44 33.69 9.01
C THR A 312 -1.83 32.30 8.52
N GLY A 313 -3.10 32.11 8.20
CA GLY A 313 -3.62 30.89 7.57
C GLY A 313 -3.67 29.65 8.46
N VAL A 314 -3.49 29.79 9.78
CA VAL A 314 -3.37 28.65 10.72
C VAL A 314 -4.71 28.11 11.24
N ALA A 315 -5.79 28.89 11.13
CA ALA A 315 -7.11 28.57 11.66
C ALA A 315 -8.20 28.72 10.60
N ALA A 316 -9.19 27.83 10.61
CA ALA A 316 -10.38 27.97 9.78
C ALA A 316 -11.23 29.17 10.19
N THR A 317 -11.86 29.80 9.21
CA THR A 317 -12.83 30.90 9.40
C THR A 317 -14.12 30.59 8.63
N ALA A 318 -15.07 31.52 8.53
CA ALA A 318 -16.22 31.31 7.63
C ALA A 318 -15.77 31.13 6.15
N ASP A 319 -14.69 31.81 5.76
CA ASP A 319 -14.29 31.98 4.35
C ASP A 319 -12.97 31.28 3.99
N TYR A 320 -12.39 30.51 4.90
CA TYR A 320 -11.10 29.85 4.70
C TYR A 320 -11.00 28.52 5.46
N ARG A 321 -10.28 27.57 4.86
CA ARG A 321 -9.90 26.29 5.47
C ARG A 321 -8.39 26.08 5.26
N PRO A 322 -7.62 25.79 6.33
CA PRO A 322 -6.20 25.48 6.21
C PRO A 322 -5.94 24.22 5.37
N PRO A 323 -4.77 24.09 4.71
CA PRO A 323 -4.37 22.87 4.01
C PRO A 323 -4.50 21.62 4.87
N VAL A 324 -4.99 20.54 4.26
CA VAL A 324 -5.07 19.22 4.90
C VAL A 324 -3.80 18.46 4.61
N GLU A 325 -3.09 18.06 5.66
CA GLU A 325 -1.91 17.21 5.52
C GLU A 325 -2.33 15.75 5.26
N LEU A 326 -1.84 15.22 4.16
CA LEU A 326 -2.00 13.82 3.78
C LEU A 326 -0.94 12.96 4.48
N VAL A 327 0.32 13.44 4.48
CA VAL A 327 1.46 12.75 5.10
C VAL A 327 2.39 13.78 5.69
N ARG A 328 2.56 13.80 7.02
CA ARG A 328 3.67 14.52 7.66
C ARG A 328 4.85 13.57 7.83
N PHE A 329 6.01 13.97 7.37
CA PHE A 329 7.23 13.17 7.41
C PHE A 329 8.44 14.02 7.76
N PHE A 330 9.53 13.36 8.12
CA PHE A 330 10.79 14.02 8.40
C PHE A 330 11.86 13.41 7.53
N THR A 331 12.57 14.25 6.77
CA THR A 331 13.70 13.77 5.98
C THR A 331 14.74 13.20 6.94
N PRO A 332 15.43 12.11 6.57
CA PRO A 332 16.61 11.72 7.31
C PRO A 332 17.76 12.68 7.02
N PHE A 333 18.82 12.60 7.82
CA PHE A 333 20.05 13.35 7.63
C PHE A 333 20.81 12.89 6.38
N GLY A 334 20.59 13.53 5.24
CA GLY A 334 21.47 13.44 4.06
C GLY A 334 21.48 12.09 3.32
N VAL A 335 20.41 11.29 3.43
CA VAL A 335 20.32 9.99 2.74
C VAL A 335 20.66 10.12 1.25
N ARG A 336 21.39 9.15 0.69
CA ARG A 336 21.96 9.15 -0.66
C ARG A 336 23.17 10.05 -0.84
N ASP A 337 23.01 11.37 -0.81
CA ASP A 337 24.09 12.32 -1.16
C ASP A 337 25.30 12.21 -0.22
N PHE A 338 25.09 11.77 1.02
CA PHE A 338 26.13 11.60 2.04
C PHE A 338 26.51 10.15 2.31
N ASN A 339 25.93 9.16 1.61
CA ASN A 339 26.17 7.73 1.86
C ASN A 339 27.68 7.38 1.75
N ASP A 340 28.35 7.89 0.71
CA ASP A 340 29.78 7.64 0.47
C ASP A 340 30.71 8.60 1.25
N ARG A 341 30.16 9.65 1.88
CA ARG A 341 30.93 10.64 2.63
C ARG A 341 31.22 10.20 4.07
N ARG A 342 30.43 9.26 4.61
CA ARG A 342 30.59 8.73 5.97
C ARG A 342 30.25 7.25 6.00
N THR A 343 31.25 6.37 6.04
CA THR A 343 31.04 4.92 6.20
C THR A 343 31.18 4.51 7.67
N VAL A 344 30.19 3.81 8.22
CA VAL A 344 30.22 3.27 9.60
C VAL A 344 30.32 1.74 9.53
N PRO A 345 31.32 1.10 10.18
CA PRO A 345 31.45 -0.36 10.16
C PRO A 345 30.18 -1.07 10.63
N GLY A 346 29.75 -2.08 9.87
CA GLY A 346 28.56 -2.89 10.18
C GLY A 346 27.23 -2.23 9.81
N LEU A 347 27.25 -1.04 9.18
CA LEU A 347 26.05 -0.32 8.81
C LEU A 347 26.04 -0.01 7.30
N VAL A 348 24.92 -0.34 6.65
CA VAL A 348 24.68 -0.08 5.23
C VAL A 348 23.62 1.00 5.10
N TRP A 349 23.99 2.13 4.51
CA TRP A 349 23.05 3.22 4.27
C TRP A 349 22.00 2.84 3.23
N GLN A 350 20.79 3.32 3.43
CA GLN A 350 19.73 3.28 2.41
C GLN A 350 19.93 4.41 1.39
N ASP A 351 19.37 4.25 0.19
CA ASP A 351 19.47 5.24 -0.89
C ASP A 351 18.31 6.26 -0.89
N SER A 352 17.26 6.01 -0.11
CA SER A 352 16.10 6.89 0.00
C SER A 352 15.27 6.53 1.21
N ALA A 353 14.56 7.51 1.77
CA ALA A 353 13.46 7.26 2.68
C ALA A 353 12.18 6.95 1.89
N PHE A 354 11.40 5.97 2.36
CA PHE A 354 10.11 5.60 1.81
C PHE A 354 9.03 5.69 2.88
N TYR A 355 8.02 6.50 2.62
CA TYR A 355 6.90 6.75 3.50
C TYR A 355 5.63 6.27 2.81
N LYS A 356 4.90 5.34 3.43
CA LYS A 356 3.63 4.85 2.92
C LYS A 356 2.56 5.00 3.99
N GLN A 357 1.55 5.81 3.72
CA GLN A 357 0.49 6.11 4.68
C GLN A 357 -0.89 5.94 4.06
N GLU A 358 -1.77 5.30 4.83
CA GLU A 358 -3.19 5.15 4.53
C GLU A 358 -3.91 6.50 4.74
N ILE A 359 -4.63 6.98 3.73
CA ILE A 359 -5.28 8.30 3.68
C ILE A 359 -6.73 8.24 3.15
N THR A 360 -7.38 7.07 3.20
CA THR A 360 -8.77 6.83 2.74
C THR A 360 -9.76 7.79 3.36
N ARG A 361 -9.55 8.21 4.61
CA ARG A 361 -10.38 9.22 5.28
C ARG A 361 -10.45 10.55 4.53
N TYR A 362 -9.48 10.85 3.67
CA TYR A 362 -9.44 12.05 2.83
C TYR A 362 -9.89 11.79 1.40
N LEU A 363 -10.32 10.56 1.05
CA LEU A 363 -10.78 10.19 -0.29
C LEU A 363 -11.80 11.18 -0.89
N PRO A 364 -12.79 11.73 -0.16
CA PRO A 364 -13.69 12.75 -0.70
C PRO A 364 -12.99 14.03 -1.18
N LEU A 365 -11.86 14.40 -0.57
CA LEU A 365 -11.04 15.55 -1.01
C LEU A 365 -10.09 15.20 -2.16
N LEU A 366 -10.00 13.92 -2.54
CA LEU A 366 -9.01 13.37 -3.47
C LEU A 366 -9.68 12.74 -4.69
N ARG A 367 -10.73 13.40 -5.21
CA ARG A 367 -11.44 13.05 -6.44
C ARG A 367 -11.49 14.24 -7.38
N GLY A 368 -11.48 13.98 -8.68
CA GLY A 368 -11.60 15.04 -9.69
C GLY A 368 -10.40 15.98 -9.68
N GLU A 369 -10.61 17.26 -9.97
CA GLU A 369 -9.53 18.24 -10.03
C GLU A 369 -9.15 18.76 -8.64
N VAL A 370 -7.91 18.52 -8.22
CA VAL A 370 -7.41 18.92 -6.89
C VAL A 370 -6.02 19.54 -6.98
N TRP A 371 -5.70 20.37 -6.00
CA TRP A 371 -4.36 20.93 -5.81
C TRP A 371 -3.63 20.16 -4.73
N ILE A 372 -2.58 19.44 -5.12
CA ILE A 372 -1.72 18.67 -4.21
C ILE A 372 -0.33 19.28 -4.24
N GLY A 373 0.23 19.47 -3.06
CA GLY A 373 1.58 19.98 -2.86
C GLY A 373 2.42 19.11 -1.96
N ALA A 374 3.72 19.36 -1.99
CA ALA A 374 4.68 18.88 -1.01
C ALA A 374 5.57 20.04 -0.57
N PHE A 375 5.95 20.04 0.71
CA PHE A 375 6.85 21.01 1.31
C PHE A 375 7.97 20.26 2.03
N ILE A 376 9.20 20.76 1.92
CA ILE A 376 10.34 20.39 2.76
C ILE A 376 11.07 21.68 3.13
N GLY A 377 11.03 22.06 4.40
CA GLY A 377 11.62 23.31 4.89
C GLY A 377 13.15 23.25 4.88
N ASN A 378 13.78 23.84 3.86
CA ASN A 378 15.24 23.83 3.70
C ASN A 378 15.79 25.14 3.13
N TYR A 379 17.09 25.34 3.28
CA TYR A 379 17.85 26.48 2.74
C TYR A 379 18.99 26.03 1.81
N ASP A 380 19.01 24.75 1.40
CA ASP A 380 20.07 24.19 0.59
C ASP A 380 19.78 24.31 -0.91
N ARG A 381 20.80 24.61 -1.72
CA ARG A 381 20.65 24.76 -3.18
C ARG A 381 20.39 23.43 -3.88
N GLY A 382 20.93 22.33 -3.40
CA GLY A 382 20.67 20.99 -3.94
C GLY A 382 19.35 20.42 -3.43
N GLY A 383 19.06 20.68 -2.15
CA GLY A 383 17.83 20.34 -1.46
C GLY A 383 17.59 18.84 -1.47
N HIS A 384 16.38 18.47 -1.89
CA HIS A 384 15.85 17.12 -1.89
C HIS A 384 15.23 16.76 -3.24
N ARG A 385 14.96 15.46 -3.40
CA ARG A 385 14.15 14.92 -4.48
C ARG A 385 12.97 14.17 -3.90
N LEU A 386 11.78 14.43 -4.42
CA LEU A 386 10.54 13.83 -3.93
C LEU A 386 9.71 13.22 -5.07
N SER A 387 9.29 11.98 -4.88
CA SER A 387 8.26 11.32 -5.68
C SER A 387 7.03 11.07 -4.82
N LEU A 388 5.84 11.28 -5.39
CA LEU A 388 4.55 11.03 -4.75
C LEU A 388 3.66 10.22 -5.68
N ARG A 389 3.22 9.06 -5.21
CA ARG A 389 2.21 8.22 -5.86
C ARG A 389 1.00 8.05 -4.95
N LEU A 390 -0.19 8.19 -5.52
CA LEU A 390 -1.45 7.85 -4.86
C LEU A 390 -1.92 6.49 -5.40
N LYS A 391 -2.07 5.50 -4.52
CA LYS A 391 -2.53 4.15 -4.87
C LYS A 391 -3.92 3.90 -4.32
N TYR A 392 -4.86 3.63 -5.22
CA TYR A 392 -6.26 3.30 -4.93
C TYR A 392 -6.43 1.79 -5.04
N TYR A 393 -6.72 1.15 -3.91
CA TYR A 393 -6.95 -0.29 -3.79
C TYR A 393 -8.45 -0.53 -3.66
N PRO A 394 -9.10 -1.17 -4.65
CA PRO A 394 -10.51 -1.48 -4.56
C PRO A 394 -10.76 -2.55 -3.49
N GLU A 395 -11.74 -2.33 -2.60
CA GLU A 395 -12.16 -3.33 -1.60
C GLU A 395 -13.16 -4.35 -2.19
N THR A 396 -13.59 -4.12 -3.43
CA THR A 396 -14.58 -4.89 -4.17
C THR A 396 -14.28 -4.82 -5.66
N ARG A 397 -14.67 -5.85 -6.42
CA ARG A 397 -14.63 -5.80 -7.89
C ARG A 397 -15.89 -5.18 -8.50
N ASP A 398 -16.92 -4.86 -7.70
CA ASP A 398 -18.13 -4.18 -8.21
C ASP A 398 -17.76 -2.77 -8.67
N LEU A 399 -18.09 -2.41 -9.92
CA LEU A 399 -17.90 -1.02 -10.42
C LEU A 399 -18.84 -0.05 -9.70
N GLU A 400 -20.04 -0.50 -9.38
CA GLU A 400 -21.06 0.25 -8.66
C GLU A 400 -21.47 -0.55 -7.42
N PRO A 401 -20.67 -0.49 -6.35
CA PRO A 401 -21.08 -1.06 -5.09
C PRO A 401 -22.32 -0.34 -4.58
N GLY A 402 -23.08 -1.01 -3.70
CA GLY A 402 -24.26 -0.40 -3.10
C GLY A 402 -23.93 0.93 -2.42
N ARG A 403 -24.96 1.76 -2.20
CA ARG A 403 -24.81 3.08 -1.59
C ARG A 403 -23.98 2.99 -0.30
N SER A 404 -22.94 3.82 -0.23
CA SER A 404 -22.11 3.99 0.97
C SER A 404 -22.52 5.28 1.68
N ALA A 405 -22.26 5.34 2.98
CA ALA A 405 -22.45 6.56 3.76
C ALA A 405 -21.64 7.71 3.13
N GLU A 406 -22.25 8.89 3.04
CA GLU A 406 -21.57 10.08 2.54
C GLU A 406 -20.63 10.60 3.63
N SER A 407 -19.38 10.91 3.27
CA SER A 407 -18.38 11.38 4.21
C SER A 407 -18.39 12.91 4.31
N TRP A 408 -18.22 13.42 5.52
CA TRP A 408 -18.02 14.84 5.79
C TRP A 408 -16.60 15.08 6.28
N ILE A 409 -15.95 16.14 5.80
CA ILE A 409 -14.58 16.51 6.17
C ILE A 409 -14.51 18.02 6.36
N SER A 410 -13.89 18.47 7.45
CA SER A 410 -13.60 19.89 7.68
C SER A 410 -12.24 20.09 8.35
N SER A 411 -11.33 20.77 7.64
CA SER A 411 -10.06 21.24 8.22
C SER A 411 -10.34 22.31 9.28
N VAL A 412 -9.73 22.18 10.46
CA VAL A 412 -9.98 23.08 11.61
C VAL A 412 -8.81 24.02 11.82
N PHE A 413 -7.61 23.47 11.98
CA PHE A 413 -6.38 24.23 12.14
C PHE A 413 -5.19 23.48 11.52
N ASN A 414 -4.17 24.24 11.12
CA ASN A 414 -2.87 23.73 10.71
C ASN A 414 -1.79 24.79 10.99
N THR A 415 -0.98 24.58 12.03
CA THR A 415 0.09 25.51 12.44
C THR A 415 1.43 25.23 11.79
N LEU A 416 1.54 24.19 10.95
CA LEU A 416 2.74 23.94 10.18
C LEU A 416 2.97 25.11 9.21
N PRO A 417 4.10 25.84 9.30
CA PRO A 417 4.39 26.95 8.40
C PRO A 417 4.84 26.42 7.03
N ILE A 418 3.90 25.93 6.22
CA ILE A 418 4.20 25.45 4.85
C ILE A 418 4.90 26.54 4.02
N MET A 419 4.58 27.81 4.27
CA MET A 419 5.23 28.99 3.68
C MET A 419 6.33 29.58 4.58
N GLU A 420 7.06 28.76 5.34
CA GLU A 420 8.17 29.16 6.22
C GLU A 420 9.13 30.12 5.50
N MET A 421 9.67 29.69 4.36
CA MET A 421 10.61 30.49 3.57
C MET A 421 9.93 31.57 2.70
N ALA A 422 8.64 31.84 2.92
CA ALA A 422 7.88 32.96 2.36
C ALA A 422 7.26 33.85 3.45
N GLY A 423 7.68 33.71 4.71
CA GLY A 423 7.31 34.61 5.81
C GLY A 423 6.13 34.17 6.66
N GLN A 424 5.57 32.97 6.45
CA GLN A 424 4.58 32.41 7.37
C GLN A 424 5.26 32.02 8.71
N GLN A 425 4.59 32.35 9.81
CA GLN A 425 5.15 32.28 11.16
C GLN A 425 5.18 30.85 11.69
N TYR A 426 6.25 30.47 12.41
CA TYR A 426 6.31 29.22 13.17
C TYR A 426 5.20 29.15 14.22
N GLY A 427 4.75 27.94 14.57
CA GLY A 427 3.69 27.71 15.56
C GLY A 427 4.11 27.98 17.01
N THR A 428 4.42 29.24 17.34
CA THR A 428 4.81 29.71 18.69
C THR A 428 3.64 30.23 19.52
N MET A 429 2.41 30.21 18.99
CA MET A 429 1.23 30.76 19.68
C MET A 429 0.89 30.08 21.02
N PHE A 430 1.50 28.93 21.33
CA PHE A 430 1.20 28.16 22.53
C PHE A 430 1.92 28.67 23.79
N ASP A 431 2.60 29.83 23.74
CA ASP A 431 3.21 30.44 24.93
C ASP A 431 2.13 30.92 25.90
N GLY A 432 1.77 30.02 26.81
CA GLY A 432 0.65 30.16 27.72
C GLY A 432 -0.72 30.13 27.04
N ASP A 433 -0.83 30.25 25.71
CA ASP A 433 -2.09 30.46 24.99
C ASP A 433 -2.77 29.22 24.41
N THR A 434 -3.86 29.43 23.68
CA THR A 434 -4.68 28.36 23.11
C THR A 434 -5.22 28.77 21.74
N LEU A 435 -4.94 27.95 20.73
CA LEU A 435 -5.51 28.13 19.40
C LEU A 435 -6.96 27.61 19.41
N SER A 436 -7.93 28.50 19.17
CA SER A 436 -9.36 28.18 19.22
C SER A 436 -10.07 28.47 17.90
N VAL A 437 -10.92 27.54 17.47
CA VAL A 437 -11.64 27.57 16.19
C VAL A 437 -13.08 27.13 16.39
N SER A 438 -14.04 27.93 15.94
CA SER A 438 -15.46 27.53 15.92
C SER A 438 -15.78 26.71 14.66
N VAL A 439 -16.50 25.60 14.82
CA VAL A 439 -16.97 24.74 13.73
C VAL A 439 -18.44 24.39 13.95
N ASP A 440 -19.22 24.41 12.87
CA ASP A 440 -20.60 23.92 12.87
C ASP A 440 -20.64 22.45 12.45
N ILE A 441 -21.08 21.57 13.36
CA ILE A 441 -21.25 20.14 13.11
C ILE A 441 -22.64 19.90 12.50
N PRO A 442 -22.75 19.24 11.33
CA PRO A 442 -24.03 19.03 10.66
C PRO A 442 -24.91 18.01 11.38
N GLU A 443 -26.23 18.12 11.18
CA GLU A 443 -27.20 17.14 11.66
C GLU A 443 -27.04 15.77 10.99
N GLY A 444 -27.32 14.69 11.72
CA GLY A 444 -27.29 13.33 11.19
C GLY A 444 -25.90 12.70 11.04
N LEU A 445 -24.83 13.45 11.35
CA LEU A 445 -23.47 12.94 11.31
C LEU A 445 -23.23 11.85 12.37
N LYS A 446 -22.54 10.79 11.97
CA LYS A 446 -22.10 9.68 12.81
C LYS A 446 -20.58 9.54 12.73
N LEU A 447 -20.00 8.83 13.70
CA LEU A 447 -18.57 8.52 13.77
C LEU A 447 -17.69 9.77 13.64
N LEU A 448 -18.12 10.87 14.28
CA LEU A 448 -17.35 12.10 14.28
C LEU A 448 -16.02 11.86 15.00
N GLN A 449 -14.93 12.22 14.35
CA GLN A 449 -13.58 12.08 14.89
C GLN A 449 -12.69 13.22 14.39
N MET A 450 -11.66 13.54 15.17
CA MET A 450 -10.57 14.41 14.74
C MET A 450 -9.36 13.58 14.35
N VAL A 451 -8.85 13.84 13.15
CA VAL A 451 -7.52 13.41 12.72
C VAL A 451 -6.54 14.49 13.15
N PHE A 452 -5.63 14.15 14.06
CA PHE A 452 -4.76 15.10 14.74
C PHE A 452 -3.29 14.73 14.55
N ILE A 453 -2.49 15.62 13.98
CA ILE A 453 -1.05 15.42 13.80
C ILE A 453 -0.32 16.48 14.62
N THR A 454 0.59 16.06 15.50
CA THR A 454 1.35 16.98 16.36
C THR A 454 2.82 16.59 16.43
N THR A 455 3.71 17.57 16.29
CA THR A 455 5.15 17.41 16.49
C THR A 455 5.75 18.64 17.18
N GLY A 456 6.61 18.39 18.16
CA GLY A 456 7.34 19.41 18.90
C GLY A 456 8.73 19.65 18.32
N HIS A 457 9.18 20.90 18.32
CA HIS A 457 10.41 21.35 17.67
C HIS A 457 11.19 22.32 18.56
N GLY A 458 12.49 22.45 18.30
CA GLY A 458 13.42 23.25 19.07
C GLY A 458 14.69 22.46 19.35
N GLY A 459 15.64 22.51 18.41
CA GLY A 459 16.77 21.58 18.31
C GLY A 459 17.92 21.80 19.31
N TRP A 460 17.62 22.05 20.59
CA TRP A 460 18.60 22.11 21.66
C TRP A 460 18.11 21.33 22.90
N GLY A 461 18.99 21.07 23.87
CA GLY A 461 18.67 20.20 25.00
C GLY A 461 17.45 20.61 25.84
N GLY A 462 17.10 21.90 25.87
CA GLY A 462 15.90 22.42 26.56
C GLY A 462 14.68 22.62 25.66
N GLY A 463 14.82 22.43 24.34
CA GLY A 463 13.76 22.68 23.38
C GLY A 463 12.76 21.55 23.27
N ASP A 464 11.58 21.84 22.71
CA ASP A 464 10.44 20.92 22.73
C ASP A 464 10.62 19.71 21.81
N GLU A 465 11.62 19.72 20.93
CA GLU A 465 12.01 18.53 20.16
C GLU A 465 12.42 17.37 21.07
N PHE A 466 13.20 17.66 22.11
CA PHE A 466 13.80 16.67 23.01
C PHE A 466 13.18 16.65 24.41
N ASN A 467 12.08 17.36 24.61
CA ASN A 467 11.40 17.44 25.90
C ASN A 467 9.89 17.15 25.73
N PRO A 468 9.35 16.07 26.33
CA PRO A 468 7.95 15.70 26.17
C PRO A 468 6.99 16.76 26.73
N LYS A 469 5.95 17.13 25.97
CA LYS A 469 4.92 18.10 26.39
C LYS A 469 3.52 17.52 26.27
N LEU A 470 2.65 17.80 27.25
CA LEU A 470 1.24 17.41 27.20
C LEU A 470 0.50 18.28 26.18
N ASN A 471 0.01 17.65 25.11
CA ASN A 471 -0.92 18.26 24.17
C ASN A 471 -2.35 18.01 24.68
N GLU A 472 -3.19 19.02 24.68
CA GLU A 472 -4.60 18.90 25.08
C GLU A 472 -5.52 19.45 23.99
N LEU A 473 -6.56 18.67 23.69
CA LEU A 473 -7.68 19.09 22.83
C LEU A 473 -8.90 19.33 23.73
N LEU A 474 -9.46 20.53 23.63
CA LEU A 474 -10.68 20.94 24.31
C LEU A 474 -11.79 21.18 23.31
N VAL A 475 -13.01 20.87 23.71
CA VAL A 475 -14.24 21.24 23.00
C VAL A 475 -15.15 21.95 23.98
N ASP A 476 -15.57 23.17 23.62
CA ASP A 476 -16.39 24.06 24.46
C ASP A 476 -15.80 24.26 25.87
N GLY A 477 -14.48 24.45 25.91
CA GLY A 477 -13.71 24.63 27.15
C GLY A 477 -13.52 23.37 27.99
N ARG A 478 -14.03 22.22 27.55
CA ARG A 478 -13.84 20.93 28.24
C ARG A 478 -12.79 20.10 27.52
N ARG A 479 -11.79 19.62 28.25
CA ARG A 479 -10.81 18.69 27.69
C ARG A 479 -11.47 17.38 27.27
N VAL A 480 -11.39 17.07 25.98
CA VAL A 480 -11.91 15.81 25.40
C VAL A 480 -10.81 14.80 25.14
N TRP A 481 -9.56 15.25 25.00
CA TRP A 481 -8.41 14.40 24.75
C TRP A 481 -7.11 15.05 25.22
N SER A 482 -6.13 14.22 25.58
CA SER A 482 -4.78 14.66 25.92
C SER A 482 -3.75 13.57 25.68
N TYR A 483 -2.56 13.93 25.24
CA TYR A 483 -1.49 12.99 24.92
C TYR A 483 -0.13 13.67 24.99
N VAL A 484 0.91 12.90 25.31
CA VAL A 484 2.30 13.36 25.21
C VAL A 484 2.90 12.71 23.95
N PRO A 485 3.01 13.44 22.82
CA PRO A 485 3.64 12.91 21.63
C PRO A 485 5.12 12.67 21.90
N TRP A 486 5.52 11.40 21.94
CA TRP A 486 6.89 10.99 22.22
C TRP A 486 7.23 9.68 21.50
N ARG A 487 8.36 9.67 20.81
CA ARG A 487 8.90 8.51 20.08
C ARG A 487 10.23 8.10 20.69
N SER A 488 10.36 6.84 21.07
CA SER A 488 11.56 6.28 21.72
C SER A 488 12.28 5.24 20.88
N ASP A 489 11.98 5.16 19.59
CA ASP A 489 12.45 4.14 18.67
C ASP A 489 13.21 4.74 17.47
N CYS A 490 13.67 6.00 17.58
CA CYS A 490 14.34 6.69 16.47
C CYS A 490 15.63 6.01 15.99
N GLY A 491 16.34 5.30 16.88
CA GLY A 491 17.51 4.49 16.51
C GLY A 491 17.19 3.37 15.49
N THR A 492 15.93 2.97 15.32
CA THR A 492 15.52 2.00 14.27
C THR A 492 15.76 2.52 12.85
N TYR A 493 15.81 3.85 12.67
CA TYR A 493 16.00 4.52 11.38
C TYR A 493 17.46 4.91 11.12
N ARG A 494 18.43 4.41 11.92
CA ARG A 494 19.83 4.83 11.82
C ARG A 494 20.40 4.70 10.41
N ASN A 495 20.05 3.63 9.69
CA ASN A 495 20.52 3.34 8.33
C ASN A 495 20.03 4.33 7.26
N LEU A 496 19.08 5.21 7.57
CA LEU A 496 18.65 6.30 6.69
C LEU A 496 19.48 7.57 6.89
N ASN A 497 20.30 7.68 7.94
CA ASN A 497 20.80 8.96 8.45
C ASN A 497 22.34 9.11 8.33
N PRO A 498 22.95 9.06 7.13
CA PRO A 498 24.41 9.11 6.97
C PRO A 498 25.05 10.41 7.48
N ALA A 499 24.36 11.55 7.37
CA ALA A 499 24.89 12.85 7.77
C ALA A 499 24.60 13.22 9.24
N SER A 500 23.92 12.35 10.00
CA SER A 500 23.59 12.62 11.40
C SER A 500 24.85 12.87 12.23
N GLY A 501 24.79 13.87 13.12
CA GLY A 501 25.85 14.17 14.08
C GLY A 501 26.04 13.01 15.06
N ASN A 502 27.28 12.61 15.33
CA ASN A 502 27.59 11.57 16.32
C ASN A 502 28.25 12.21 17.55
N PHE A 503 27.83 11.79 18.72
CA PHE A 503 28.29 12.31 20.01
C PHE A 503 29.31 11.36 20.66
N TRP A 504 30.07 11.88 21.61
CA TRP A 504 31.16 11.15 22.29
C TRP A 504 30.70 9.88 23.00
N ASN A 505 29.43 9.80 23.39
CA ASN A 505 28.82 8.67 24.09
C ASN A 505 28.31 7.57 23.13
N GLY A 506 28.59 7.69 21.83
CA GLY A 506 28.21 6.71 20.81
C GLY A 506 26.80 6.88 20.24
N LEU A 507 26.00 7.83 20.75
CA LEU A 507 24.70 8.16 20.16
C LEU A 507 24.86 9.04 18.91
N SER A 508 23.98 8.85 17.95
CA SER A 508 23.77 9.77 16.85
C SER A 508 22.55 10.67 17.11
N SER A 509 22.52 11.86 16.52
CA SER A 509 21.36 12.77 16.64
C SER A 509 20.06 12.09 16.20
N SER A 510 20.12 11.30 15.12
CA SER A 510 19.01 10.47 14.63
C SER A 510 18.47 9.47 15.65
N ASP A 511 19.24 9.12 16.69
CA ASP A 511 18.88 8.07 17.64
C ASP A 511 18.07 8.63 18.82
N TYR A 512 18.16 9.93 19.08
CA TYR A 512 17.46 10.57 20.19
C TYR A 512 15.94 10.47 20.06
N SER A 513 15.31 10.15 21.19
CA SER A 513 13.86 10.23 21.34
C SER A 513 13.36 11.66 21.17
N ARG A 514 12.17 11.81 20.59
CA ARG A 514 11.66 13.10 20.12
C ARG A 514 10.16 13.25 20.28
N SER A 515 9.70 14.49 20.28
CA SER A 515 8.29 14.86 20.41
C SER A 515 7.45 14.56 19.18
N GLY A 516 7.13 13.28 18.95
CA GLY A 516 6.16 12.83 17.93
C GLY A 516 6.75 12.46 16.56
N TRP A 517 8.07 12.42 16.41
CA TRP A 517 8.72 12.14 15.13
C TRP A 517 10.13 11.56 15.28
N CYS A 518 10.65 10.96 14.21
CA CYS A 518 12.06 10.56 14.07
C CYS A 518 12.57 10.92 12.67
N PRO A 519 13.85 11.31 12.49
CA PRO A 519 14.45 11.55 11.18
C PRO A 519 14.36 10.31 10.27
N GLY A 520 13.68 10.43 9.12
CA GLY A 520 13.41 9.31 8.21
C GLY A 520 12.09 8.57 8.47
N SER A 521 11.17 9.12 9.26
CA SER A 521 9.87 8.51 9.56
C SER A 521 8.67 9.42 9.24
N VAL A 522 7.48 8.79 9.15
CA VAL A 522 6.19 9.50 9.20
C VAL A 522 5.81 9.82 10.64
N SER A 523 5.13 10.95 10.84
CA SER A 523 4.37 11.20 12.07
C SER A 523 2.95 10.71 11.89
N GLU A 524 2.63 9.60 12.57
CA GLU A 524 1.30 8.97 12.48
C GLU A 524 0.20 9.92 13.00
N PRO A 525 -0.89 10.12 12.23
CA PRO A 525 -2.04 10.86 12.71
C PRO A 525 -2.76 10.11 13.84
N LEU A 526 -3.11 10.84 14.89
CA LEU A 526 -3.92 10.35 15.98
C LEU A 526 -5.39 10.49 15.61
N ILE A 527 -6.15 9.41 15.81
CA ILE A 527 -7.59 9.39 15.56
C ILE A 527 -8.30 9.54 16.89
N ILE A 528 -8.96 10.69 17.09
CA ILE A 528 -9.63 11.06 18.33
C ILE A 528 -11.15 10.97 18.12
N PRO A 529 -11.85 9.94 18.66
CA PRO A 529 -13.29 9.86 18.59
C PRO A 529 -13.97 11.01 19.35
N LEU A 530 -15.03 11.57 18.78
CA LEU A 530 -15.79 12.69 19.33
C LEU A 530 -17.28 12.34 19.47
N ASP A 531 -17.58 11.07 19.80
CA ASP A 531 -18.92 10.46 19.79
C ASP A 531 -19.98 11.17 20.66
N LYS A 532 -19.54 12.05 21.57
CA LYS A 532 -20.40 12.78 22.51
C LYS A 532 -20.81 14.16 22.04
N LEU A 533 -20.30 14.64 20.90
CA LEU A 533 -20.68 15.94 20.36
C LEU A 533 -22.01 15.84 19.61
N THR A 534 -22.88 16.80 19.87
CA THR A 534 -24.15 16.95 19.18
C THR A 534 -23.99 17.79 17.91
N PRO A 535 -24.95 17.78 16.98
CA PRO A 535 -25.00 18.79 15.93
C PRO A 535 -25.05 20.21 16.50
N GLY A 536 -24.50 21.18 15.76
CA GLY A 536 -24.47 22.59 16.13
C GLY A 536 -23.07 23.18 16.23
N ARG A 537 -22.98 24.41 16.76
CA ARG A 537 -21.74 25.17 16.84
C ARG A 537 -20.92 24.75 18.06
N HIS A 538 -19.67 24.36 17.81
CA HIS A 538 -18.71 23.97 18.83
C HIS A 538 -17.40 24.75 18.68
N THR A 539 -16.68 24.96 19.78
CA THR A 539 -15.34 25.57 19.76
C THR A 539 -14.29 24.52 20.07
N PHE A 540 -13.45 24.21 19.09
CA PHE A 540 -12.29 23.33 19.23
C PHE A 540 -11.07 24.17 19.61
N SER A 541 -10.36 23.74 20.64
CA SER A 541 -9.21 24.45 21.18
C SER A 541 -8.05 23.50 21.41
N VAL A 542 -6.84 23.89 21.02
CA VAL A 542 -5.61 23.11 21.29
C VAL A 542 -4.60 23.94 22.07
N THR A 543 -4.00 23.31 23.08
CA THR A 543 -2.99 23.91 23.95
C THR A 543 -1.84 22.95 24.21
N VAL A 544 -0.63 23.51 24.37
CA VAL A 544 0.61 22.81 24.67
C VAL A 544 1.45 23.72 25.59
N PRO A 545 2.09 23.20 26.65
CA PRO A 545 2.98 24.00 27.48
C PRO A 545 4.32 24.24 26.75
N LEU A 546 4.35 25.27 25.90
CA LEU A 546 5.50 25.62 25.07
C LEU A 546 6.77 25.83 25.91
N GLY A 547 7.89 25.26 25.46
CA GLY A 547 9.20 25.52 26.05
C GLY A 547 9.64 26.97 25.87
N LYS A 548 10.33 27.50 26.88
CA LYS A 548 10.89 28.86 26.83
C LYS A 548 12.05 28.93 25.83
N PRO A 549 12.25 30.05 25.14
CA PRO A 549 13.40 30.25 24.26
C PRO A 549 14.72 30.29 25.06
N GLU A 550 15.82 29.97 24.39
CA GLU A 550 17.18 30.05 24.92
C GLU A 550 18.13 30.66 23.87
N GLY A 551 18.59 31.89 24.12
CA GLY A 551 19.39 32.63 23.15
C GLY A 551 18.60 32.89 21.85
N GLY A 552 19.15 32.44 20.72
CA GLY A 552 18.48 32.50 19.42
C GLY A 552 17.55 31.32 19.11
N SER A 553 17.47 30.34 20.01
CA SER A 553 16.67 29.14 19.84
C SER A 553 15.29 29.30 20.47
N PHE A 554 14.25 28.75 19.82
CA PHE A 554 12.88 28.79 20.30
C PHE A 554 12.15 27.48 20.01
N SER A 555 11.21 27.12 20.89
CA SER A 555 10.33 25.98 20.67
C SER A 555 9.15 26.39 19.80
N HIS A 556 8.64 25.47 18.99
CA HIS A 556 7.38 25.65 18.27
C HIS A 556 6.69 24.30 18.06
N TRP A 557 5.40 24.33 17.77
CA TRP A 557 4.60 23.13 17.55
C TRP A 557 3.87 23.18 16.22
N ASN A 558 4.07 22.12 15.43
CA ASN A 558 3.36 21.91 14.19
C ASN A 558 2.17 21.00 14.50
N ILE A 559 0.96 21.55 14.47
CA ILE A 559 -0.28 20.88 14.87
C ILE A 559 -1.32 21.06 13.78
N SER A 560 -1.88 19.96 13.28
CA SER A 560 -3.04 20.00 12.38
C SER A 560 -4.18 19.16 12.91
N GLY A 561 -5.40 19.62 12.62
CA GLY A 561 -6.65 19.00 13.07
C GLY A 561 -7.69 19.03 11.95
N VAL A 562 -8.17 17.86 11.56
CA VAL A 562 -9.22 17.69 10.55
C VAL A 562 -10.35 16.87 11.14
N LEU A 563 -11.57 17.42 11.13
CA LEU A 563 -12.76 16.67 11.51
C LEU A 563 -13.24 15.81 10.35
N THR A 564 -13.65 14.58 10.66
CA THR A 564 -14.25 13.66 9.70
C THR A 564 -15.46 12.97 10.32
N GLY A 565 -16.45 12.60 9.51
CA GLY A 565 -17.60 11.80 9.92
C GLY A 565 -18.36 11.26 8.71
N SER A 566 -19.47 10.55 8.94
CA SER A 566 -20.31 10.01 7.87
C SER A 566 -21.82 10.15 8.18
N PHE A 567 -22.64 10.37 7.14
CA PHE A 567 -24.11 10.46 7.26
C PHE A 567 -24.80 9.09 7.22
#